data_AF-A0A8B6DN28-F1
#
_entry.id   AF-A0A8B6DN28-F1
#
_cell.length_a   1.000
_cell.length_b   1.000
_cell.length_c   1.000
_cell.angle_alpha   90.00
_cell.angle_beta   90.00
_cell.angle_gamma   90.00
#
_symmetry.space_group_name_H-M   'P 1'
#
loop_
_entity.id
_entity.type
_entity.pdbx_description
1 polymer ?
#
loop_
_entity_poly.entity_id
_entity_poly.type
_entity_poly.pdbx_seq_one_letter_code
_entity_poly.pdbx_strand_id
1 'polypeptide(L)'
;MNVSASDQHKQYDLLVPLFLHNRPKTVVQHCVRRWVDSENSSLNEIGQTSTSTFLLKSFSEINTSLYYEVCFENDNGMPSCQCLDWLEHHVPCKHLMTVFRNILYFNWDAIPSAYRESPYICLDVGSFPLDSEADHSTTDDIVQVTIGSSGDMYVSSLPIPPKQQFKKER
;
A
#
# COMPACT_ATOMS: atom_id res chain seq x y z
N MET A 1 -6.56 22.82 1.22
CA MET A 1 -5.91 22.50 2.51
C MET A 1 -5.88 20.99 2.68
N ASN A 2 -4.68 20.44 2.86
CA ASN A 2 -4.35 19.01 2.74
C ASN A 2 -4.61 18.21 4.04
N VAL A 3 -4.88 18.91 5.14
CA VAL A 3 -5.04 18.34 6.49
C VAL A 3 -6.31 17.52 6.70
N SER A 4 -7.36 17.76 5.91
CA SER A 4 -8.64 17.05 6.01
C SER A 4 -8.60 15.60 5.51
N ALA A 5 -7.46 15.15 4.99
CA ALA A 5 -7.24 13.79 4.48
C ALA A 5 -6.43 12.90 5.46
N SER A 6 -6.08 13.36 6.66
CA SER A 6 -5.49 12.46 7.67
C SER A 6 -6.53 11.46 8.16
N ASP A 7 -6.12 10.22 8.44
CA ASP A 7 -6.94 9.17 9.09
C ASP A 7 -7.62 9.66 10.39
N GLN A 8 -7.07 10.71 11.00
CA GLN A 8 -7.55 11.32 12.24
C GLN A 8 -8.78 12.22 12.05
N HIS A 9 -9.13 12.61 10.81
CA HIS A 9 -10.23 13.54 10.55
C HIS A 9 -11.41 12.94 9.79
N LYS A 10 -11.25 11.77 9.12
CA LYS A 10 -12.34 11.07 8.44
C LYS A 10 -11.97 9.61 8.19
N GLN A 11 -12.88 8.67 8.49
CA GLN A 11 -12.70 7.28 8.08
C GLN A 11 -12.69 7.19 6.54
N TYR A 12 -11.66 6.53 6.00
CA TYR A 12 -11.62 6.17 4.59
C TYR A 12 -12.71 5.15 4.27
N ASP A 13 -13.25 5.23 3.05
CA ASP A 13 -14.13 4.19 2.52
C ASP A 13 -13.34 2.89 2.41
N LEU A 14 -13.96 1.75 2.76
CA LEU A 14 -13.32 0.43 2.72
C LEU A 14 -12.87 0.02 1.31
N LEU A 15 -13.34 0.73 0.29
CA LEU A 15 -12.96 0.56 -1.11
C LEU A 15 -11.60 1.20 -1.46
N VAL A 16 -11.03 2.03 -0.58
CA VAL A 16 -9.72 2.63 -0.78
C VAL A 16 -8.63 1.66 -0.29
N PRO A 17 -7.67 1.27 -1.14
CA PRO A 17 -6.54 0.46 -0.70
C PRO A 17 -5.75 1.14 0.44
N LEU A 18 -5.37 0.37 1.45
CA LEU A 18 -4.63 0.86 2.64
C LEU A 18 -3.38 1.66 2.28
N PHE A 19 -2.71 1.32 1.18
CA PHE A 19 -1.50 2.03 0.74
C PHE A 19 -1.75 3.48 0.31
N LEU A 20 -3.01 3.86 0.07
CA LEU A 20 -3.41 5.23 -0.25
C LEU A 20 -3.85 6.02 0.99
N HIS A 21 -3.88 5.42 2.18
CA HIS A 21 -4.19 6.15 3.40
C HIS A 21 -3.08 7.17 3.72
N ASN A 22 -3.46 8.28 4.36
CA ASN A 22 -2.56 9.40 4.72
C ASN A 22 -1.83 10.01 3.52
N ARG A 23 -2.50 10.04 2.35
CA ARG A 23 -2.02 10.67 1.13
C ARG A 23 -2.88 11.91 0.79
N PRO A 24 -2.34 12.90 0.07
CA PRO A 24 -3.12 14.04 -0.39
C PRO A 24 -4.37 13.60 -1.13
N LYS A 25 -5.49 14.28 -0.88
CA LYS A 25 -6.80 13.91 -1.46
C LYS A 25 -6.74 13.78 -2.99
N THR A 26 -5.97 14.64 -3.65
CA THR A 26 -5.75 14.61 -5.10
C THR A 26 -5.09 13.31 -5.56
N VAL A 27 -4.07 12.85 -4.83
CA VAL A 27 -3.36 11.59 -5.10
C VAL A 27 -4.30 10.40 -4.89
N VAL A 28 -5.02 10.36 -3.77
CA VAL A 28 -5.97 9.28 -3.48
C VAL A 28 -7.06 9.19 -4.55
N GLN A 29 -7.70 10.31 -4.88
CA GLN A 29 -8.76 10.35 -5.89
C GLN A 29 -8.25 9.92 -7.27
N HIS A 30 -7.05 10.36 -7.66
CA HIS A 30 -6.41 9.92 -8.88
C HIS A 30 -6.21 8.40 -8.87
N CYS A 31 -5.53 7.89 -7.85
CA CYS A 31 -5.17 6.48 -7.75
C CYS A 31 -6.39 5.55 -7.73
N VAL A 32 -7.42 5.89 -6.95
CA VAL A 32 -8.67 5.10 -6.89
C VAL A 32 -9.36 5.06 -8.25
N ARG A 33 -9.45 6.21 -8.95
CA ARG A 33 -10.02 6.25 -10.30
C ARG A 33 -9.25 5.36 -11.26
N ARG A 34 -7.91 5.44 -11.25
CA ARG A 34 -7.04 4.63 -12.10
C ARG A 34 -7.04 3.15 -11.75
N TRP A 35 -7.32 2.81 -10.50
CA TRP A 35 -7.50 1.44 -10.04
C TRP A 35 -8.78 0.81 -10.59
N VAL A 36 -9.89 1.58 -10.63
CA VAL A 36 -11.13 1.11 -11.27
C VAL A 36 -10.95 1.01 -12.78
N ASP A 37 -10.27 1.98 -13.41
CA ASP A 37 -9.98 1.94 -14.85
C ASP A 37 -9.16 0.69 -15.25
N SER A 38 -8.37 0.12 -14.34
CA SER A 38 -7.58 -1.09 -14.58
C SER A 38 -8.33 -2.41 -14.36
N GLU A 39 -9.62 -2.39 -13.97
CA GLU A 39 -10.43 -3.62 -13.77
C GLU A 39 -10.59 -4.45 -15.03
N ASN A 40 -10.63 -3.78 -16.17
CA ASN A 40 -10.87 -4.44 -17.45
C ASN A 40 -9.59 -4.99 -18.10
N SER A 41 -8.44 -4.79 -17.47
CA SER A 41 -7.15 -5.23 -17.98
C SER A 41 -6.92 -6.71 -17.71
N SER A 42 -6.53 -7.47 -18.73
CA SER A 42 -6.21 -8.88 -18.59
C SER A 42 -4.70 -9.13 -18.48
N LEU A 43 -4.30 -10.21 -17.78
CA LEU A 43 -2.91 -10.63 -17.66
C LEU A 43 -2.18 -10.83 -19.00
N ASN A 44 -2.92 -11.25 -20.03
CA ASN A 44 -2.37 -11.50 -21.38
C ASN A 44 -1.87 -10.22 -22.07
N GLU A 45 -2.26 -9.05 -21.57
CA GLU A 45 -1.90 -7.75 -22.13
C GLU A 45 -0.65 -7.14 -21.47
N ILE A 46 -0.04 -7.87 -20.54
CA ILE A 46 1.16 -7.47 -19.79
C ILE A 46 2.32 -8.36 -20.21
N GLY A 47 3.29 -7.79 -20.92
CA GLY A 47 4.57 -8.44 -21.20
C GLY A 47 5.64 -7.97 -20.23
N GLN A 48 6.34 -8.88 -19.55
CA GLN A 48 7.51 -8.49 -18.75
C GLN A 48 8.74 -8.41 -19.67
N THR A 49 9.43 -7.28 -19.67
CA THR A 49 10.62 -7.05 -20.51
C THR A 49 11.91 -7.14 -19.70
N SER A 50 11.87 -6.76 -18.42
CA SER A 50 13.01 -6.83 -17.50
C SER A 50 12.56 -7.15 -16.08
N THR A 51 13.47 -7.17 -15.11
CA THR A 51 13.16 -7.39 -13.69
C THR A 51 12.20 -6.35 -13.13
N SER A 52 12.30 -5.07 -13.55
CA SER A 52 11.47 -3.96 -13.05
C SER A 52 10.59 -3.32 -14.12
N THR A 53 10.64 -3.81 -15.37
CA THR A 53 9.98 -3.18 -16.53
C THR A 53 8.95 -4.10 -17.17
N PHE A 54 7.78 -3.53 -17.44
CA PHE A 54 6.63 -4.17 -18.07
C PHE A 54 6.16 -3.35 -19.26
N LEU A 55 5.71 -4.04 -20.30
CA LEU A 55 5.11 -3.47 -21.49
C LEU A 55 3.61 -3.81 -21.49
N LEU A 56 2.77 -2.78 -21.45
CA LEU A 56 1.32 -2.93 -21.39
C LEU A 56 0.69 -2.46 -22.69
N LYS A 57 -0.24 -3.25 -23.24
CA LYS A 57 -1.03 -2.84 -24.40
C LYS A 57 -1.96 -1.68 -24.03
N SER A 58 -2.15 -0.74 -24.96
CA SER A 58 -3.13 0.34 -24.81
C SER A 58 -4.55 -0.22 -24.78
N PHE A 59 -5.31 0.23 -23.77
CA PHE A 59 -6.74 -0.10 -23.60
C PHE A 59 -7.69 0.65 -24.54
N SER A 60 -7.16 1.49 -25.44
CA SER A 60 -8.01 2.22 -26.40
C SER A 60 -8.27 1.36 -27.63
N GLU A 61 -9.55 1.15 -27.95
CA GLU A 61 -10.00 0.47 -29.17
C GLU A 61 -9.47 1.13 -30.46
N ILE A 62 -9.14 2.42 -30.41
CA ILE A 62 -8.62 3.19 -31.54
C ILE A 62 -7.12 2.92 -31.76
N ASN A 63 -6.38 2.58 -30.71
CA ASN A 63 -4.92 2.45 -30.74
C ASN A 63 -4.47 1.09 -30.18
N THR A 64 -5.01 0.00 -30.73
CA THR A 64 -4.72 -1.36 -30.28
C THR A 64 -3.25 -1.78 -30.47
N SER A 65 -2.49 -1.10 -31.30
CA SER A 65 -1.07 -1.39 -31.55
C SER A 65 -0.12 -0.57 -30.69
N LEU A 66 -0.64 0.33 -29.85
CA LEU A 66 0.19 1.15 -28.97
C LEU A 66 0.48 0.39 -27.68
N TYR A 67 1.74 0.41 -27.26
CA TYR A 67 2.18 -0.15 -25.99
C TYR A 67 2.80 0.94 -25.12
N TYR A 68 2.65 0.82 -23.81
CA TYR A 68 3.25 1.69 -22.83
C TYR A 68 4.23 0.90 -21.97
N GLU A 69 5.46 1.39 -21.90
CA GLU A 69 6.44 0.88 -20.94
C GLU A 69 6.16 1.47 -19.55
N VAL A 70 6.18 0.59 -18.55
CA VAL A 70 6.09 0.88 -17.13
C VAL A 70 7.34 0.33 -16.47
N CYS A 71 8.06 1.18 -15.75
CA CYS A 71 9.21 0.80 -14.96
C CYS A 71 8.95 1.08 -13.48
N PHE A 72 9.20 0.11 -12.61
CA PHE A 72 9.04 0.27 -11.16
C PHE A 72 10.22 0.97 -10.52
N GLU A 73 11.41 0.79 -11.11
CA GLU A 73 12.65 1.40 -10.66
C GLU A 73 13.56 1.60 -11.88
N ASN A 74 13.69 2.87 -12.30
CA ASN A 74 14.61 3.30 -13.34
C ASN A 74 16.01 3.58 -12.78
N ASP A 75 16.94 4.02 -13.62
CA ASP A 75 18.33 4.33 -13.24
C ASP A 75 18.46 5.39 -12.14
N ASN A 76 17.42 6.20 -11.91
CA ASN A 76 17.37 7.22 -10.86
C ASN A 76 16.70 6.70 -9.58
N GLY A 77 16.37 5.41 -9.48
CA GLY A 77 15.65 4.83 -8.36
C GLY A 77 14.20 5.29 -8.27
N MET A 78 13.58 5.65 -9.40
CA MET A 78 12.21 6.18 -9.45
C MET A 78 11.32 5.33 -10.37
N PRO A 79 10.02 5.19 -10.07
CA PRO A 79 9.08 4.61 -11.02
C PRO A 79 8.91 5.54 -12.24
N SER A 80 8.50 4.96 -13.38
CA SER A 80 8.16 5.72 -14.57
C SER A 80 7.11 5.02 -15.44
N CYS A 81 6.37 5.79 -16.22
CA CYS A 81 5.53 5.28 -17.30
C CYS A 81 5.53 6.25 -18.48
N GLN A 82 5.43 5.72 -19.71
CA GLN A 82 5.42 6.52 -20.94
C GLN A 82 4.07 7.17 -21.26
N CYS A 83 3.02 6.94 -20.45
CA CYS A 83 1.70 7.50 -20.73
C CYS A 83 1.58 8.97 -20.31
N LEU A 84 0.66 9.70 -20.96
CA LEU A 84 0.42 11.12 -20.66
C LEU A 84 -0.01 11.36 -19.21
N ASP A 85 -0.80 10.45 -18.65
CA ASP A 85 -1.28 10.52 -17.26
C ASP A 85 -0.12 10.57 -16.26
N TRP A 86 0.91 9.76 -16.50
CA TRP A 86 2.15 9.77 -15.71
C TRP A 86 2.96 11.04 -15.93
N LEU A 87 3.17 11.44 -17.19
CA LEU A 87 3.95 12.62 -17.56
C LEU A 87 3.36 13.92 -16.99
N GLU A 88 2.03 13.99 -16.85
CA GLU A 88 1.34 15.16 -16.30
C GLU A 88 1.35 15.18 -14.77
N HIS A 89 1.02 14.05 -14.13
CA HIS A 89 0.73 14.04 -12.70
C HIS A 89 1.85 13.44 -11.83
N HIS A 90 2.74 12.61 -12.40
CA HIS A 90 3.78 11.87 -11.68
C HIS A 90 3.26 11.02 -10.50
N VAL A 91 1.99 10.64 -10.52
CA VAL A 91 1.33 9.71 -9.60
C VAL A 91 1.04 8.39 -10.32
N PRO A 92 0.80 7.26 -9.62
CA PRO A 92 0.56 5.98 -10.28
C PRO A 92 -0.65 6.04 -11.22
N CYS A 93 -0.36 5.89 -12.51
CA CYS A 93 -1.35 5.90 -13.58
C CYS A 93 -2.05 4.55 -13.71
N LYS A 94 -3.03 4.45 -14.62
CA LYS A 94 -3.75 3.19 -14.91
C LYS A 94 -2.83 2.00 -15.24
N HIS A 95 -1.66 2.25 -15.84
CA HIS A 95 -0.73 1.19 -16.23
C HIS A 95 0.00 0.61 -15.00
N LEU A 96 0.48 1.46 -14.08
CA LEU A 96 1.02 1.00 -12.80
C LEU A 96 -0.06 0.23 -12.01
N MET A 97 -1.28 0.77 -11.93
CA MET A 97 -2.39 0.09 -11.26
C MET A 97 -2.74 -1.26 -11.88
N THR A 98 -2.60 -1.40 -13.19
CA THR A 98 -2.79 -2.68 -13.88
C THR A 98 -1.75 -3.70 -13.42
N VAL A 99 -0.48 -3.31 -13.31
CA VAL A 99 0.57 -4.21 -12.82
C VAL A 99 0.31 -4.59 -11.36
N PHE A 100 -0.04 -3.64 -10.50
CA PHE A 100 -0.32 -3.88 -9.07
C PHE A 100 -1.37 -4.96 -8.82
N ARG A 101 -2.33 -5.08 -9.74
CA ARG A 101 -3.45 -6.02 -9.61
C ARG A 101 -3.17 -7.39 -10.16
N ASN A 102 -2.40 -7.44 -11.24
CA ASN A 102 -2.25 -8.65 -12.03
C ASN A 102 -0.95 -9.38 -11.72
N ILE A 103 0.11 -8.65 -11.36
CA ILE A 103 1.43 -9.24 -11.14
C ILE A 103 1.69 -9.33 -9.63
N LEU A 104 1.82 -10.56 -9.13
CA LEU A 104 2.16 -10.81 -7.73
C LEU A 104 3.51 -10.15 -7.39
N TYR A 105 3.61 -9.64 -6.16
CA TYR A 105 4.79 -8.94 -5.61
C TYR A 105 5.13 -7.58 -6.24
N PHE A 106 4.57 -7.20 -7.39
CA PHE A 106 4.74 -5.88 -7.99
C PHE A 106 3.57 -4.97 -7.62
N ASN A 107 3.45 -4.66 -6.33
CA ASN A 107 2.42 -3.75 -5.81
C ASN A 107 3.03 -2.42 -5.34
N TRP A 108 2.29 -1.62 -4.57
CA TRP A 108 2.78 -0.37 -4.01
C TRP A 108 4.12 -0.52 -3.29
N ASP A 109 4.32 -1.59 -2.52
CA ASP A 109 5.55 -1.82 -1.76
C ASP A 109 6.78 -2.12 -2.62
N ALA A 110 6.56 -2.52 -3.89
CA ALA A 110 7.63 -2.69 -4.87
C ALA A 110 8.11 -1.36 -5.47
N ILE A 111 7.43 -0.24 -5.21
CA ILE A 111 7.90 1.08 -5.63
C ILE A 111 8.97 1.58 -4.64
N PRO A 112 10.07 2.19 -5.13
CA PRO A 112 11.10 2.78 -4.29
C PRO A 112 10.53 3.72 -3.22
N SER A 113 11.04 3.58 -1.99
CA SER A 113 10.60 4.41 -0.84
C SER A 113 10.81 5.90 -1.10
N ALA A 114 11.89 6.26 -1.79
CA ALA A 114 12.19 7.64 -2.19
C ALA A 114 11.03 8.31 -2.94
N TYR A 115 10.29 7.55 -3.75
CA TYR A 115 9.06 8.02 -4.38
C TYR A 115 7.88 8.02 -3.41
N ARG A 116 7.67 6.91 -2.69
CA ARG A 116 6.50 6.73 -1.81
C ARG A 116 6.42 7.69 -0.64
N GLU A 117 7.56 8.17 -0.19
CA GLU A 117 7.74 9.08 0.95
C GLU A 117 7.99 10.53 0.52
N SER A 118 8.01 10.79 -0.79
CA SER A 118 8.16 12.13 -1.34
C SER A 118 7.03 13.05 -0.84
N PRO A 119 7.30 14.34 -0.55
CA PRO A 119 6.29 15.30 -0.10
C PRO A 119 5.16 15.54 -1.14
N TYR A 120 5.39 15.17 -2.39
CA TYR A 120 4.34 15.20 -3.43
C TYR A 120 3.35 14.04 -3.33
N ILE A 121 3.77 12.94 -2.70
CA ILE A 121 3.00 11.70 -2.54
C ILE A 121 2.42 11.61 -1.14
N CYS A 122 3.17 11.99 -0.10
CA CYS A 122 2.72 11.93 1.30
C CYS A 122 2.16 13.25 1.82
N LEU A 123 1.30 13.17 2.84
CA LEU A 123 0.92 14.33 3.65
C LEU A 123 2.09 14.72 4.58
N ASP A 124 2.33 16.02 4.75
CA ASP A 124 3.20 16.54 5.83
C ASP A 124 2.49 16.34 7.18
N VAL A 125 2.55 15.16 7.76
CA VAL A 125 1.97 14.88 9.10
C VAL A 125 2.91 15.31 10.24
N GLY A 126 4.04 15.93 9.92
CA GLY A 126 5.13 16.25 10.84
C GLY A 126 5.09 17.63 11.49
N SER A 127 3.96 18.07 12.05
CA SER A 127 3.95 19.22 12.99
C SER A 127 2.65 19.33 13.79
N PHE A 128 2.15 18.22 14.28
CA PHE A 128 1.22 18.26 15.41
C PHE A 128 2.08 18.13 16.68
N PRO A 129 2.08 19.13 17.58
CA PRO A 129 2.51 18.87 18.95
C PRO A 129 1.65 17.70 19.41
N LEU A 130 2.29 16.59 19.77
CA LEU A 130 1.65 15.67 20.69
C LEU A 130 1.24 16.55 21.86
N ASP A 131 -0.06 16.72 22.09
CA ASP A 131 -0.54 17.37 23.29
C ASP A 131 0.13 16.64 24.44
N SER A 132 1.15 17.31 24.98
CA SER A 132 1.93 16.84 26.10
C SER A 132 0.91 16.59 27.20
N GLU A 133 0.83 15.32 27.62
CA GLU A 133 -0.01 14.88 28.71
C GLU A 133 0.19 15.86 29.88
N ALA A 134 -0.89 16.55 30.25
CA ALA A 134 -0.89 17.42 31.40
C ALA A 134 -0.67 16.56 32.65
N ASP A 135 0.46 16.82 33.30
CA ASP A 135 0.75 16.76 34.74
C ASP A 135 -0.01 15.76 35.61
N HIS A 136 0.74 14.92 36.35
CA HIS A 136 1.03 15.18 37.77
C HIS A 136 1.78 14.00 38.41
N SER A 137 3.03 14.23 38.80
CA SER A 137 3.78 13.30 39.65
C SER A 137 3.48 13.54 41.14
N THR A 138 3.24 12.42 41.83
CA THR A 138 3.46 12.16 43.28
C THR A 138 2.42 12.63 44.30
N THR A 139 1.73 11.68 44.94
CA THR A 139 1.95 11.33 46.37
C THR A 139 1.34 9.97 46.70
N ASP A 140 1.97 9.32 47.66
CA ASP A 140 1.93 7.92 48.07
C ASP A 140 0.56 7.32 48.40
N ASP A 141 0.38 6.04 48.04
CA ASP A 141 -0.19 5.04 48.95
C ASP A 141 0.37 3.64 48.62
N ILE A 142 1.06 3.05 49.59
CA ILE A 142 1.75 1.76 49.55
C ILE A 142 0.79 0.65 49.98
N VAL A 143 0.66 -0.44 49.20
CA VAL A 143 0.36 -1.77 49.77
C VAL A 143 1.13 -2.89 49.02
N GLN A 144 1.64 -3.80 49.83
CA GLN A 144 2.72 -4.77 49.64
C GLN A 144 2.46 -5.91 48.65
N VAL A 145 3.51 -6.31 47.92
CA VAL A 145 3.62 -7.61 47.23
C VAL A 145 4.50 -8.54 48.07
N THR A 146 3.96 -9.69 48.47
CA THR A 146 4.74 -10.82 49.00
C THR A 146 4.94 -11.87 47.91
N ILE A 147 6.20 -12.27 47.75
CA ILE A 147 6.67 -13.29 46.81
C ILE A 147 6.54 -14.66 47.47
N GLY A 148 5.91 -15.60 46.76
CA GLY A 148 5.84 -17.01 47.10
C GLY A 148 6.33 -17.87 45.95
N SER A 149 7.57 -18.34 46.07
CA SER A 149 8.28 -19.27 45.19
C SER A 149 7.56 -20.61 45.02
N SER A 150 7.46 -21.10 43.79
CA SER A 150 7.72 -22.51 43.41
C SER A 150 7.79 -22.59 41.89
N GLY A 151 8.95 -23.01 41.37
CA GLY A 151 9.21 -23.11 39.95
C GLY A 151 8.34 -24.16 39.27
N ASP A 152 7.92 -23.85 38.06
CA ASP A 152 8.07 -24.70 36.88
C ASP A 152 7.76 -23.88 35.63
N MET A 153 8.64 -24.00 34.62
CA MET A 153 8.47 -23.37 33.32
C MET A 153 7.39 -24.11 32.54
N TYR A 154 6.39 -23.40 32.00
CA TYR A 154 5.51 -23.98 30.98
C TYR A 154 5.46 -23.10 29.72
N VAL A 155 5.82 -23.74 28.61
CA VAL A 155 5.60 -23.27 27.24
C VAL A 155 4.21 -23.75 26.84
N SER A 156 3.29 -22.83 26.56
CA SER A 156 1.98 -23.17 25.97
C SER A 156 2.08 -23.08 24.45
N SER A 157 2.21 -24.23 23.80
CA SER A 157 2.04 -24.36 22.35
C SER A 157 0.55 -24.30 21.99
N LEU A 158 0.16 -23.37 21.12
CA LEU A 158 -1.19 -23.31 20.56
C LEU A 158 -1.39 -24.46 19.55
N PRO A 159 -2.57 -25.14 19.55
CA PRO A 159 -2.82 -26.33 18.74
C PRO A 159 -2.99 -26.00 17.25
N ILE A 160 -2.29 -26.79 16.41
CA ILE A 160 -2.36 -26.76 14.94
C ILE A 160 -3.68 -27.43 14.49
N PRO A 161 -4.44 -26.82 13.56
CA PRO A 161 -5.66 -27.42 13.01
C PRO A 161 -5.39 -28.68 12.15
N PRO A 162 -6.26 -29.69 12.20
CA PRO A 162 -6.05 -30.96 11.51
C PRO A 162 -6.20 -30.85 9.98
N LYS A 163 -5.30 -31.54 9.27
CA LYS A 163 -5.30 -31.72 7.81
C LYS A 163 -6.54 -32.51 7.36
N GLN A 164 -7.38 -31.93 6.50
CA GLN A 164 -8.39 -32.70 5.77
C GLN A 164 -7.74 -33.42 4.59
N GLN A 165 -7.76 -34.76 4.61
CA GLN A 165 -7.44 -35.61 3.47
C GLN A 165 -8.72 -36.28 2.93
N PHE A 166 -8.98 -36.01 1.64
CA PHE A 166 -9.64 -36.78 0.58
C PHE A 166 -10.84 -37.73 0.85
N LYS A 167 -11.85 -37.62 -0.03
CA LYS A 167 -12.37 -38.81 -0.74
C LYS A 167 -12.82 -38.47 -2.17
N LYS A 168 -12.37 -39.34 -3.08
CA LYS A 168 -12.68 -39.40 -4.51
C LYS A 168 -13.72 -40.51 -4.65
N GLU A 169 -14.94 -40.21 -5.08
CA GLU A 169 -15.94 -41.23 -5.40
C GLU A 169 -16.16 -41.31 -6.91
N ARG A 170 -16.29 -42.55 -7.37
CA ARG A 170 -16.49 -43.01 -8.74
C ARG A 170 -17.96 -42.95 -9.12
#